data_AF-A0A920NEA7-F1
#
_entry.id   AF-A0A920NEA7-F1
#
_cell.length_a   1.000
_cell.length_b   1.000
_cell.length_c   1.000
_cell.angle_alpha   90.00
_cell.angle_beta   90.00
_cell.angle_gamma   90.00
#
_symmetry.space_group_name_H-M   'P 1'
#
loop_
_entity.id
_entity.type
_entity.pdbx_description
1 polymer ?
#
loop_
_entity_poly.entity_id
_entity_poly.type
_entity_poly.pdbx_seq_one_letter_code
_entity_poly.pdbx_strand_id
1 'polypeptide(L)'
;MAGDNDDEGVNLMNDSPYGLTASIWTKDIDVAEKLGKKVNTGTLFMNRCDYLDPGLSWTGVKETGKGCSLSEIAYEHLTKPKSFHLKKEL
;
A
#
# COMPACT_ATOMS: atom_id res chain seq x y z
N MET A 1 -21.46 -5.01 5.58
CA MET A 1 -21.47 -6.40 6.09
C MET A 1 -21.02 -6.37 7.53
N ALA A 2 -21.56 -7.22 8.40
CA ALA A 2 -21.06 -7.40 9.75
C ALA A 2 -20.35 -8.75 9.80
N GLY A 3 -19.13 -8.76 10.36
CA GLY A 3 -18.44 -9.99 10.74
C GLY A 3 -18.51 -10.15 12.26
N ASP A 4 -18.46 -11.38 12.74
CA ASP A 4 -18.59 -11.69 14.16
C ASP A 4 -17.28 -11.47 14.93
N ASN A 5 -16.15 -11.38 14.21
CA ASN A 5 -14.82 -11.11 14.78
C ASN A 5 -13.86 -10.50 13.75
N ASP A 6 -12.67 -10.08 14.21
CA ASP A 6 -11.66 -9.41 13.39
C ASP A 6 -11.16 -10.26 12.20
N ASP A 7 -10.97 -11.57 12.40
CA ASP A 7 -10.46 -12.45 11.33
C ASP A 7 -11.50 -12.65 10.23
N GLU A 8 -12.77 -12.79 10.60
CA GLU A 8 -13.86 -12.78 9.63
C GLU A 8 -13.98 -11.45 8.91
N GLY A 9 -13.85 -10.33 9.63
CA GLY A 9 -13.81 -8.99 9.04
C GLY A 9 -12.72 -8.87 7.97
N VAL A 10 -11.51 -9.32 8.27
CA VAL A 10 -10.39 -9.34 7.31
C VAL A 10 -10.69 -10.24 6.11
N ASN A 11 -11.27 -11.43 6.33
CA ASN A 11 -11.64 -12.32 5.22
C ASN A 11 -12.64 -11.65 4.29
N LEU A 12 -13.67 -10.99 4.83
CA LEU A 12 -14.66 -10.24 4.05
C LEU A 12 -14.04 -9.04 3.33
N MET A 13 -13.07 -8.35 3.92
CA MET A 13 -12.32 -7.27 3.25
C MET A 13 -11.48 -7.81 2.08
N ASN A 14 -10.94 -9.01 2.23
CA ASN A 14 -10.11 -9.66 1.21
C ASN A 14 -10.90 -10.35 0.11
N ASP A 15 -12.17 -10.68 0.35
CA ASP A 15 -13.12 -11.25 -0.61
C ASP A 15 -13.61 -10.21 -1.64
N SER A 16 -12.65 -9.71 -2.40
CA SER A 16 -12.85 -8.75 -3.47
C SER A 16 -11.77 -8.98 -4.53
N PRO A 17 -12.09 -8.87 -5.83
CA PRO A 17 -11.06 -8.89 -6.88
C PRO A 17 -10.16 -7.65 -6.84
N TYR A 18 -10.51 -6.65 -6.03
CA TYR A 18 -9.80 -5.38 -5.91
C TYR A 18 -9.10 -5.25 -4.54
N GLY A 19 -8.19 -4.29 -4.45
CA GLY A 19 -7.43 -3.96 -3.24
C GLY A 19 -6.64 -2.66 -3.40
N LEU A 20 -7.34 -1.54 -3.62
CA LEU A 20 -6.69 -0.22 -3.70
C LEU A 20 -6.36 0.31 -2.31
N THR A 21 -7.40 0.58 -1.53
CA THR A 21 -7.26 1.06 -0.16
C THR A 21 -8.17 0.29 0.79
N ALA A 22 -7.80 0.28 2.07
CA ALA A 22 -8.65 -0.18 3.14
C ALA A 22 -8.47 0.71 4.37
N SER A 23 -9.45 0.71 5.27
CA SER A 23 -9.43 1.55 6.46
C SER A 23 -9.89 0.76 7.69
N ILE A 24 -9.13 0.87 8.77
CA ILE A 24 -9.40 0.23 10.06
C ILE A 24 -9.69 1.32 11.08
N TRP A 25 -10.81 1.20 11.78
CA TRP A 25 -11.27 2.18 12.76
C TRP A 25 -11.16 1.58 14.16
N THR A 26 -10.15 2.02 14.90
CA THR A 26 -9.83 1.51 16.25
C THR A 26 -9.04 2.56 17.02
N LYS A 27 -9.06 2.48 18.36
CA LYS A 27 -8.22 3.30 19.23
C LYS A 27 -6.84 2.68 19.47
N ASP A 28 -6.67 1.40 19.13
CA ASP A 28 -5.47 0.63 19.38
C ASP A 28 -4.65 0.51 18.08
N ILE A 29 -3.46 1.10 18.10
CA ILE A 29 -2.56 1.09 16.94
C ILE A 29 -2.00 -0.30 16.64
N ASP A 30 -1.75 -1.13 17.67
CA ASP A 30 -1.21 -2.47 17.50
C ASP A 30 -2.25 -3.37 16.80
N VAL A 31 -3.53 -3.17 17.12
CA VAL A 31 -4.64 -3.82 16.42
C VAL A 31 -4.69 -3.38 14.95
N ALA A 32 -4.59 -2.08 14.68
CA ALA A 32 -4.62 -1.55 13.32
C ALA A 32 -3.46 -2.11 12.47
N GLU A 33 -2.24 -2.13 13.01
CA GLU A 33 -1.07 -2.70 12.34
C GLU A 33 -1.17 -4.21 12.13
N LYS A 34 -1.63 -4.95 13.15
CA LYS A 34 -1.79 -6.41 13.09
C LYS A 34 -2.81 -6.82 12.03
N LEU A 35 -3.97 -6.18 12.01
CA LEU A 35 -5.01 -6.44 11.02
C LEU A 35 -4.57 -5.92 9.64
N GLY A 36 -3.94 -4.76 9.59
CA GLY A 36 -3.40 -4.15 8.38
C GLY A 36 -2.47 -5.08 7.59
N LYS A 37 -1.60 -5.81 8.30
CA LYS A 37 -0.71 -6.83 7.69
C LYS A 37 -1.45 -7.99 7.02
N LYS A 38 -2.71 -8.24 7.39
CA LYS A 38 -3.54 -9.32 6.83
C LYS A 38 -4.45 -8.85 5.69
N VAL A 39 -4.71 -7.54 5.58
CA VAL A 39 -5.57 -6.99 4.54
C VAL A 39 -4.78 -6.83 3.24
N ASN A 40 -5.26 -7.46 2.18
CA ASN A 40 -4.70 -7.40 0.84
C ASN A 40 -5.11 -6.09 0.17
N THR A 41 -4.38 -5.03 0.47
CA THR A 41 -4.59 -3.69 -0.09
C THR A 41 -3.27 -3.01 -0.38
N GLY A 42 -3.28 -1.94 -1.18
CA GLY A 42 -2.09 -1.13 -1.41
C GLY A 42 -1.87 -0.10 -0.29
N THR A 43 -2.89 0.70 0.01
CA THR A 43 -2.83 1.70 1.09
C THR A 43 -3.79 1.35 2.22
N LEU A 44 -3.25 1.14 3.41
CA LEU A 44 -4.04 0.97 4.62
C LEU A 44 -4.12 2.28 5.42
N PHE A 45 -5.32 2.66 5.83
CA PHE A 45 -5.56 3.77 6.73
C PHE A 45 -5.99 3.29 8.12
N MET A 46 -5.64 4.06 9.15
CA MET A 46 -6.22 3.97 10.47
C MET A 46 -7.02 5.25 10.75
N ASN A 47 -8.31 5.11 11.11
CA ASN A 47 -9.21 6.23 11.45
C ASN A 47 -9.25 7.35 10.39
N ARG A 48 -9.09 6.99 9.11
CA ARG A 48 -9.12 7.91 7.96
C ARG A 48 -9.49 7.13 6.70
N CYS A 49 -9.96 7.82 5.67
CA CYS A 49 -10.06 7.29 4.32
C CYS A 49 -9.81 8.42 3.31
N ASP A 50 -9.54 8.05 2.05
CA ASP A 50 -9.47 8.97 0.91
C ASP A 50 -8.54 10.19 1.09
N TYR A 51 -7.39 9.97 1.71
CA TYR A 51 -6.38 11.00 1.92
C TYR A 51 -5.06 10.61 1.25
N LEU A 52 -4.54 11.50 0.41
CA LEU A 52 -3.31 11.28 -0.34
C LEU A 52 -2.16 12.06 0.31
N ASP A 53 -1.11 11.34 0.67
CA ASP A 53 0.19 11.92 1.04
C ASP A 53 1.16 11.72 -0.13
N PRO A 54 1.70 12.80 -0.74
CA PRO A 54 2.65 12.69 -1.85
C PRO A 54 3.93 11.91 -1.52
N GLY A 55 4.31 11.83 -0.23
CA GLY A 55 5.48 11.08 0.22
C GLY A 55 5.25 9.58 0.35
N LEU A 56 4.00 9.14 0.42
CA LEU A 56 3.65 7.72 0.55
C LEU A 56 3.29 7.12 -0.80
N SER A 57 3.65 5.85 -0.97
CA SER A 57 3.35 5.10 -2.18
C SER A 57 1.84 4.91 -2.33
N TRP A 58 1.32 5.25 -3.49
CA TRP A 58 -0.06 4.92 -3.88
C TRP A 58 -0.03 3.75 -4.85
N THR A 59 -0.51 2.61 -4.39
CA THR A 59 -0.52 1.37 -5.15
C THR A 59 -1.80 0.60 -4.88
N GLY A 60 -2.06 -0.43 -5.67
CA GLY A 60 -3.15 -1.35 -5.48
C GLY A 60 -2.69 -2.76 -5.80
N VAL A 61 -3.41 -3.74 -5.26
CA VAL A 61 -3.14 -5.16 -5.48
C VAL A 61 -4.27 -5.83 -6.27
N LYS A 62 -4.05 -7.10 -6.68
CA LYS A 62 -5.01 -7.89 -7.46
C LYS A 62 -5.34 -7.20 -8.80
N GLU A 63 -6.62 -7.09 -9.15
CA GLU A 63 -7.07 -6.46 -10.40
C GLU A 63 -7.12 -4.93 -10.32
N THR A 64 -6.76 -4.32 -9.17
CA THR A 64 -6.71 -2.86 -9.05
C THR A 64 -5.60 -2.23 -9.88
N GLY A 65 -4.49 -2.93 -10.07
CA GLY A 65 -3.39 -2.43 -10.88
C GLY A 65 -2.04 -3.03 -10.52
N LYS A 66 -1.03 -2.58 -11.25
CA LYS A 66 0.38 -2.93 -11.03
C LYS A 66 1.21 -1.65 -11.05
N GLY A 67 2.23 -1.61 -10.21
CA GLY A 67 3.12 -0.45 -10.07
C GLY A 67 2.70 0.49 -8.95
N CYS A 68 3.31 1.67 -8.94
CA CYS A 68 3.19 2.65 -7.87
C CYS A 68 3.14 4.05 -8.48
N SER A 69 2.30 4.92 -7.93
CA SER A 69 2.36 6.38 -8.13
C SER A 69 2.66 7.07 -6.80
N LEU A 70 3.02 8.36 -6.82
CA LEU A 70 3.50 9.11 -5.65
C LEU A 70 4.77 8.48 -5.02
N SER A 71 5.26 9.07 -3.93
CA SER A 71 6.52 8.69 -3.28
C SER A 71 7.76 8.73 -4.18
N GLU A 72 8.92 8.67 -3.57
CA GLU A 72 10.20 8.52 -4.28
C GLU A 72 10.23 7.26 -5.17
N ILE A 73 9.58 6.18 -4.73
CA ILE A 73 9.54 4.89 -5.44
C ILE A 73 8.90 5.02 -6.82
N ALA A 74 7.83 5.81 -6.99
CA ALA A 74 7.28 6.01 -8.33
C ALA A 74 8.22 6.85 -9.19
N TYR A 75 8.88 7.86 -8.61
CA TYR A 75 9.81 8.70 -9.35
C TYR A 75 11.04 7.95 -9.85
N GLU A 76 11.53 6.94 -9.13
CA GLU A 76 12.61 6.06 -9.64
C GLU A 76 12.25 5.45 -11.01
N HIS A 77 11.00 5.02 -11.19
CA HIS A 77 10.50 4.46 -12.46
C HIS A 77 10.26 5.50 -13.56
N LEU A 78 10.22 6.79 -13.21
CA LEU A 78 10.02 7.90 -14.14
C LEU A 78 11.34 8.62 -14.51
N THR A 79 12.46 8.15 -13.97
CA THR A 79 13.80 8.68 -14.28
C THR A 79 14.60 7.70 -15.14
N LYS A 80 15.64 8.20 -15.80
CA LYS A 80 16.56 7.38 -16.59
C LYS A 80 17.94 7.38 -15.92
N PRO A 81 18.35 6.30 -15.23
CA PRO A 81 19.67 6.24 -14.61
C PRO A 81 20.78 6.27 -15.67
N LYS A 82 21.90 6.89 -15.32
CA LYS A 82 23.12 6.92 -16.14
C LYS A 82 24.31 6.57 -15.26
N SER A 83 25.03 5.52 -15.64
CA SER A 83 26.27 5.12 -14.97
C SER A 83 27.50 5.64 -15.72
N PHE A 84 28.53 5.99 -14.96
CA PHE A 84 29.86 6.29 -15.49
C PHE A 84 30.83 5.24 -14.95
N HIS A 85 31.56 4.57 -15.85
CA HIS A 85 32.61 3.63 -15.48
C HIS A 85 33.88 4.04 -16.23
N LEU A 86 34.75 4.78 -15.55
CA LEU A 86 35.89 5.47 -16.15
C LEU A 86 37.18 4.92 -15.54
N LYS A 87 38.07 4.37 -16.37
CA LYS A 87 39.43 3.98 -15.98
C LYS A 87 40.39 5.12 -16.30
N LYS A 88 41.12 5.61 -15.29
CA LYS A 88 41.96 6.81 -15.41
C LYS A 88 43.33 6.54 -16.05
N GLU A 89 43.91 5.35 -15.84
CA GLU A 89 45.22 4.95 -16.35
C GLU A 89 45.15 3.50 -16.82
N LEU A 90 45.84 3.16 -17.93
CA LEU A 90 45.77 1.88 -18.65
C LEU A 90 46.44 0.72 -17.91
#